data_AF-A0A2L0F6W7-F1
#
_entry.id   AF-A0A2L0F6W7-F1
#
_cell.length_a   1.000
_cell.length_b   1.000
_cell.length_c   1.000
_cell.angle_alpha   90.00
_cell.angle_beta   90.00
_cell.angle_gamma   90.00
#
_symmetry.space_group_name_H-M   'P 1'
#
loop_
_entity.id
_entity.type
_entity.pdbx_description
1 polymer ?
#
loop_
_entity_poly.entity_id
_entity_poly.type
_entity_poly.pdbx_seq_one_letter_code
_entity_poly.pdbx_strand_id
1 'polypeptide(L)'
;MTAFSRAFTTAFTTTARLALAALALLAVGCSSGHGEEGCPELCERSAECPGNTMDEDSCLAACDEDTEAAEEAGCHDARESYLECRNHAEDTCDPTLYNEECSIQLQTLDSCLGAR
;
A
#
# COMPACT_ATOMS: atom_id res chain seq x y z
N MET A 1 30.67 38.72 46.23
CA MET A 1 29.76 37.74 45.61
C MET A 1 30.33 36.36 45.95
N THR A 2 29.96 35.77 47.09
CA THR A 2 28.98 34.65 47.23
C THR A 2 29.39 33.43 46.40
N ALA A 3 30.13 32.46 46.94
CA ALA A 3 29.66 31.28 47.71
C ALA A 3 28.79 30.30 46.87
N PHE A 4 29.21 29.04 46.70
CA PHE A 4 28.61 27.87 47.38
C PHE A 4 29.16 26.54 46.83
N SER A 5 29.45 25.64 47.77
CA SER A 5 29.83 24.24 47.64
C SER A 5 28.70 23.38 47.06
N ARG A 6 29.04 22.26 46.41
CA ARG A 6 28.71 20.87 46.85
C ARG A 6 28.90 19.85 45.72
N ALA A 7 29.67 18.81 46.05
CA ALA A 7 29.62 17.52 45.37
C ALA A 7 28.21 16.91 45.48
N PHE A 8 27.76 16.26 44.40
CA PHE A 8 26.60 15.37 44.46
C PHE A 8 26.97 14.03 43.82
N THR A 9 27.23 13.07 44.71
CA THR A 9 27.25 11.64 44.44
C THR A 9 25.86 11.18 44.01
N THR A 10 25.72 10.49 42.89
CA THR A 10 24.65 9.50 42.64
C THR A 10 25.20 8.48 41.62
N ALA A 11 25.68 7.34 42.08
CA ALA A 11 24.92 6.11 42.35
C ALA A 11 24.73 5.27 41.08
N PHE A 12 25.56 4.21 40.98
CA PHE A 12 25.33 3.06 40.12
C PHE A 12 23.99 2.42 40.48
N THR A 13 23.11 2.26 39.50
CA THR A 13 22.00 1.30 39.55
C THR A 13 22.05 0.44 38.29
N THR A 14 22.79 -0.66 38.43
CA THR A 14 22.56 -1.90 37.66
C THR A 14 21.11 -2.32 37.78
N THR A 15 20.38 -2.32 36.66
CA THR A 15 19.24 -3.23 36.45
C THR A 15 19.30 -3.73 35.02
N ALA A 16 20.04 -4.82 34.83
CA ALA A 16 19.82 -5.72 33.72
C ALA A 16 18.41 -6.31 33.88
N ARG A 17 17.52 -6.02 32.93
CA ARG A 17 16.32 -6.82 32.67
C ARG A 17 16.33 -7.20 31.19
N LEU A 18 16.91 -8.38 30.94
CA LEU A 18 16.50 -9.25 29.85
C LEU A 18 15.06 -9.69 30.13
N ALA A 19 14.13 -9.31 29.26
CA ALA A 19 12.79 -9.88 29.04
C ALA A 19 11.99 -8.82 28.30
N LEU A 20 11.28 -9.06 27.20
CA LEU A 20 10.81 -10.29 26.60
C LEU A 20 10.49 -9.93 25.14
N ALA A 21 10.83 -10.80 24.20
CA ALA A 21 10.35 -10.70 22.83
C ALA A 21 8.82 -10.84 22.82
N ALA A 22 8.15 -9.87 22.21
CA ALA A 22 6.81 -10.03 21.64
C ALA A 22 6.62 -8.92 20.61
N LEU A 23 7.21 -9.10 19.41
CA LEU A 23 6.65 -8.47 18.22
C LEU A 23 5.29 -9.12 17.98
N ALA A 24 4.27 -8.63 18.69
CA ALA A 24 2.89 -8.82 18.28
C ALA A 24 2.66 -7.90 17.08
N LEU A 25 3.13 -8.34 15.92
CA LEU A 25 2.55 -7.97 14.63
C LEU A 25 1.14 -8.55 14.60
N LEU A 26 0.23 -7.92 15.35
CA LEU A 26 -1.18 -8.00 15.03
C LEU A 26 -1.35 -7.11 13.81
N ALA A 27 -1.01 -7.66 12.65
CA ALA A 27 -1.58 -7.26 11.38
C ALA A 27 -3.08 -7.58 11.42
N VAL A 28 -3.82 -6.84 12.24
CA VAL A 28 -5.25 -6.59 12.04
C VAL A 28 -5.27 -5.35 11.16
N GLY A 29 -4.91 -5.58 9.90
CA GLY A 29 -4.88 -4.59 8.85
C GLY A 29 -5.33 -5.30 7.59
N CYS A 30 -6.61 -5.61 7.51
CA CYS A 30 -7.32 -5.55 6.25
C CYS A 30 -8.65 -4.90 6.58
N SER A 31 -8.64 -3.58 6.44
CA SER A 31 -9.80 -2.73 6.40
C SER A 31 -10.77 -3.32 5.40
N SER A 32 -11.87 -3.93 5.87
CA SER A 32 -13.00 -4.34 5.05
C SER A 32 -13.81 -3.11 4.59
N GLY A 33 -13.13 -2.20 3.92
CA GLY A 33 -13.62 -0.89 3.50
C GLY A 33 -12.48 -0.15 2.82
N HIS A 34 -12.17 -0.55 1.59
CA HIS A 34 -11.25 0.16 0.74
C HIS A 34 -11.86 0.20 -0.67
N GLY A 35 -12.18 1.41 -1.12
CA GLY A 35 -12.55 1.76 -2.49
C GLY A 35 -13.67 0.95 -3.13
N GLU A 36 -14.91 1.41 -3.00
CA GLU A 36 -16.01 0.98 -3.89
C GLU A 36 -15.69 1.32 -5.38
N GLU A 37 -14.59 2.05 -5.65
CA GLU A 37 -14.09 2.49 -6.96
C GLU A 37 -12.72 1.86 -7.34
N GLY A 38 -12.36 0.69 -6.79
CA GLY A 38 -11.04 0.08 -6.98
C GLY A 38 -11.02 -1.08 -7.99
N CYS A 39 -11.14 -2.29 -7.48
CA CYS A 39 -11.12 -3.52 -8.28
C CYS A 39 -12.49 -3.94 -8.84
N PRO A 40 -13.63 -3.79 -8.12
CA PRO A 40 -14.93 -4.21 -8.62
C PRO A 40 -15.36 -3.52 -9.91
N GLU A 41 -15.44 -2.18 -9.92
CA GLU A 41 -15.77 -1.38 -11.12
C GLU A 41 -14.83 -1.68 -12.30
N LEU A 42 -13.53 -1.81 -12.01
CA LEU A 42 -12.51 -2.10 -13.00
C LEU A 42 -12.71 -3.47 -13.65
N CYS A 43 -13.03 -4.47 -12.85
CA CYS A 43 -13.17 -5.86 -13.30
C CYS A 43 -14.51 -6.12 -13.98
N GLU A 44 -15.60 -5.51 -13.52
CA GLU A 44 -16.88 -5.51 -14.23
C GLU A 44 -16.69 -4.95 -15.65
N ARG A 45 -16.06 -3.77 -15.76
CA ARG A 45 -15.82 -3.14 -17.07
C ARG A 45 -14.82 -3.90 -17.93
N SER A 46 -13.77 -4.47 -17.33
CA SER A 46 -12.78 -5.28 -18.06
C SER A 46 -13.39 -6.59 -18.58
N ALA A 47 -14.34 -7.20 -17.86
CA ALA A 47 -15.03 -8.42 -18.30
C ALA A 47 -15.89 -8.18 -19.55
N GLU A 48 -16.38 -6.96 -19.76
CA GLU A 48 -17.12 -6.57 -20.96
C GLU A 48 -16.23 -6.32 -22.20
N CYS A 49 -14.90 -6.25 -22.02
CA CYS A 49 -13.99 -5.93 -23.10
C CYS A 49 -13.89 -7.04 -24.17
N PRO A 50 -13.96 -6.69 -25.47
CA PRO A 50 -13.91 -7.67 -26.53
C PRO A 50 -12.55 -8.38 -26.57
N GLY A 51 -12.59 -9.71 -26.53
CA GLY A 51 -11.38 -10.54 -26.55
C GLY A 51 -10.72 -10.75 -25.19
N ASN A 52 -11.28 -10.18 -24.11
CA ASN A 52 -10.86 -10.54 -22.77
C ASN A 52 -11.21 -12.01 -22.50
N THR A 53 -10.25 -12.79 -22.02
CA THR A 53 -10.42 -14.21 -21.65
C THR A 53 -10.51 -14.41 -20.15
N MET A 54 -10.30 -13.35 -19.37
CA MET A 54 -10.38 -13.36 -17.92
C MET A 54 -11.82 -13.04 -17.50
N ASP A 55 -12.41 -13.88 -16.66
CA ASP A 55 -13.70 -13.58 -16.04
C ASP A 55 -13.53 -12.56 -14.89
N GLU A 56 -14.66 -11.96 -14.48
CA GLU A 56 -14.71 -10.94 -13.44
C GLU A 56 -14.10 -11.44 -12.12
N ASP A 57 -14.43 -12.65 -11.69
CA ASP A 57 -13.92 -13.26 -10.45
C ASP A 57 -12.38 -13.41 -10.47
N SER A 58 -11.82 -13.85 -11.60
CA SER A 58 -10.36 -13.96 -11.76
C SER A 58 -9.67 -12.60 -11.79
N CYS A 59 -10.32 -11.60 -12.38
CA CYS A 59 -9.84 -10.22 -12.37
C CYS A 59 -9.83 -9.65 -10.95
N LEU A 60 -10.93 -9.84 -10.20
CA LEU A 60 -11.06 -9.40 -8.81
C LEU A 60 -9.94 -10.01 -7.95
N ALA A 61 -9.74 -11.32 -8.02
CA ALA A 61 -8.71 -12.00 -7.25
C ALA A 61 -7.30 -11.46 -7.55
N ALA A 62 -6.97 -11.24 -8.83
CA ALA A 62 -5.67 -10.69 -9.21
C ALA A 62 -5.51 -9.22 -8.78
N CYS A 63 -6.56 -8.42 -8.91
CA CYS A 63 -6.54 -7.02 -8.52
C CYS A 63 -6.42 -6.84 -7.00
N ASP A 64 -7.06 -7.72 -6.22
CA ASP A 64 -6.95 -7.80 -4.76
C ASP A 64 -5.53 -8.22 -4.35
N GLU A 65 -4.98 -9.28 -4.95
CA GLU A 65 -3.60 -9.75 -4.67
C GLU A 65 -2.56 -8.64 -4.91
N ASP A 66 -2.66 -7.95 -6.05
CA ASP A 66 -1.79 -6.80 -6.35
C ASP A 66 -1.97 -5.65 -5.35
N THR A 67 -3.19 -5.40 -4.88
CA THR A 67 -3.49 -4.32 -3.93
C THR A 67 -2.92 -4.65 -2.56
N GLU A 68 -3.10 -5.88 -2.08
CA GLU A 68 -2.44 -6.40 -0.88
C GLU A 68 -0.91 -6.32 -1.00
N ALA A 69 -0.34 -6.72 -2.14
CA ALA A 69 1.09 -6.63 -2.38
C ALA A 69 1.58 -5.18 -2.34
N ALA A 70 0.82 -4.23 -2.90
CA ALA A 70 1.14 -2.80 -2.82
C ALA A 70 1.03 -2.27 -1.38
N GLU A 71 0.05 -2.73 -0.59
CA GLU A 71 -0.09 -2.39 0.83
C GLU A 71 1.09 -2.90 1.67
N GLU A 72 1.47 -4.17 1.50
CA GLU A 72 2.67 -4.74 2.12
C GLU A 72 3.93 -4.00 1.65
N ALA A 73 3.93 -3.51 0.41
CA ALA A 73 4.94 -2.64 -0.17
C ALA A 73 4.95 -1.20 0.40
N GLY A 74 3.95 -0.80 1.19
CA GLY A 74 3.79 0.59 1.63
C GLY A 74 3.53 1.55 0.46
N CYS A 75 3.04 1.00 -0.65
CA CYS A 75 2.74 1.66 -1.92
C CYS A 75 1.23 1.79 -2.17
N HIS A 76 0.42 1.62 -1.13
CA HIS A 76 -1.03 1.69 -1.16
C HIS A 76 -1.56 2.95 -1.88
N ASP A 77 -1.12 4.15 -1.48
CA ASP A 77 -1.55 5.41 -2.09
C ASP A 77 -1.24 5.48 -3.60
N ALA A 78 -0.09 4.91 -4.02
CA ALA A 78 0.28 4.86 -5.44
C ALA A 78 -0.57 3.85 -6.22
N ARG A 79 -0.97 2.75 -5.58
CA ARG A 79 -1.88 1.74 -6.15
C ARG A 79 -3.29 2.30 -6.29
N GLU A 80 -3.82 2.94 -5.25
CA GLU A 80 -5.14 3.58 -5.26
C GLU A 80 -5.21 4.63 -6.36
N SER A 81 -4.20 5.51 -6.47
CA SER A 81 -4.15 6.53 -7.53
C SER A 81 -4.10 5.93 -8.93
N TYR A 82 -3.41 4.80 -9.13
CA TYR A 82 -3.40 4.09 -10.42
C TYR A 82 -4.77 3.46 -10.74
N LEU A 83 -5.42 2.84 -9.76
CA LEU A 83 -6.75 2.25 -9.93
C LEU A 83 -7.80 3.32 -10.21
N GLU A 84 -7.78 4.45 -9.51
CA GLU A 84 -8.65 5.60 -9.76
C GLU A 84 -8.51 6.07 -11.21
N CYS A 85 -7.27 6.27 -11.68
CA CYS A 85 -7.05 6.65 -13.08
C CYS A 85 -7.59 5.60 -14.05
N ARG A 86 -7.32 4.31 -13.81
CA ARG A 86 -7.81 3.24 -14.67
C ARG A 86 -9.33 3.16 -14.71
N ASN A 87 -10.01 3.40 -13.59
CA ASN A 87 -11.47 3.44 -13.53
C ASN A 87 -12.07 4.65 -14.24
N HIS A 88 -11.26 5.68 -14.53
CA HIS A 88 -11.69 6.85 -15.30
C HIS A 88 -11.04 6.99 -16.68
N ALA A 89 -10.24 6.01 -17.12
CA ALA A 89 -9.64 6.01 -18.44
C ALA A 89 -10.71 6.00 -19.55
N GLU A 90 -10.44 6.71 -20.65
CA GLU A 90 -11.39 6.87 -21.76
C GLU A 90 -11.71 5.51 -22.41
N ASP A 91 -10.71 4.64 -22.51
CA ASP A 91 -10.84 3.26 -23.01
C ASP A 91 -10.18 2.26 -22.06
N THR A 92 -10.99 1.51 -21.30
CA THR A 92 -10.51 0.44 -20.40
C THR A 92 -10.11 -0.84 -21.12
N CYS A 93 -10.52 -1.00 -22.37
CA CYS A 93 -10.27 -2.21 -23.14
C CYS A 93 -8.97 -2.14 -23.93
N ASP A 94 -8.43 -0.94 -24.16
CA ASP A 94 -7.14 -0.75 -24.82
C ASP A 94 -6.00 -0.46 -23.81
N PRO A 95 -5.14 -1.46 -23.50
CA PRO A 95 -4.00 -1.27 -22.63
C PRO A 95 -2.98 -0.26 -23.12
N THR A 96 -2.96 0.05 -24.41
CA THR A 96 -2.10 1.12 -24.93
C THR A 96 -2.63 2.47 -24.46
N LEU A 97 -3.93 2.71 -24.61
CA LEU A 97 -4.57 3.98 -24.30
C LEU A 97 -4.60 4.23 -22.79
N TYR A 98 -5.13 3.31 -21.99
CA TYR A 98 -5.22 3.56 -20.54
C TYR A 98 -3.85 3.62 -19.87
N ASN A 99 -2.81 2.96 -20.38
CA ASN A 99 -1.46 3.10 -19.83
C ASN A 99 -0.78 4.39 -20.27
N GLU A 100 -1.12 4.95 -21.44
CA GLU A 100 -0.66 6.29 -21.84
C GLU A 100 -1.32 7.36 -20.96
N GLU A 101 -2.64 7.29 -20.80
CA GLU A 101 -3.43 8.20 -19.95
C GLU A 101 -2.98 8.16 -18.49
N CYS A 102 -2.83 6.95 -17.93
CA CYS A 102 -2.43 6.72 -16.55
C CYS A 102 -0.91 6.60 -16.35
N SER A 103 -0.11 7.02 -17.34
CA SER A 103 1.33 6.81 -17.36
C SER A 103 2.07 7.41 -16.16
N ILE A 104 1.58 8.52 -15.59
CA ILE A 104 2.19 9.15 -14.41
C ILE A 104 1.90 8.33 -13.15
N GLN A 105 0.66 7.87 -12.97
CA GLN A 105 0.26 7.06 -11.83
C GLN A 105 0.94 5.69 -11.88
N LEU A 106 1.00 5.08 -13.07
CA LEU A 106 1.71 3.83 -13.30
C LEU A 106 3.21 3.96 -12.99
N GLN A 107 3.88 5.01 -13.50
CA GLN A 107 5.29 5.26 -13.17
C GLN A 107 5.53 5.49 -11.67
N THR A 108 4.58 6.13 -10.99
CA THR A 108 4.66 6.37 -9.54
C THR A 108 4.54 5.05 -8.77
N LEU A 109 3.59 4.20 -9.16
CA LEU A 109 3.43 2.86 -8.59
C LEU A 109 4.67 1.99 -8.84
N ASP A 110 5.15 1.92 -10.08
CA ASP A 110 6.35 1.16 -10.46
C ASP A 110 7.59 1.64 -9.69
N SER A 111 7.76 2.95 -9.55
CA SER A 111 8.86 3.53 -8.79
C SER A 111 8.77 3.18 -7.30
N CYS A 112 7.56 3.15 -6.74
CA CYS A 112 7.35 2.76 -5.35
C CYS A 112 7.69 1.28 -5.13
N LEU A 113 7.16 0.39 -5.98
CA LEU A 113 7.39 -1.04 -5.90
C LEU A 113 8.87 -1.41 -6.16
N GLY A 114 9.56 -0.67 -7.03
CA GLY A 114 10.97 -0.88 -7.37
C GLY A 114 12.00 -0.21 -6.45
N ALA A 115 11.58 0.66 -5.53
CA ALA A 115 12.47 1.34 -4.57
C ALA A 115 12.80 0.51 -3.31
N ARG A 116 12.31 -0.72 -3.23
CA ARG A 116 12.60 -1.70 -2.16
C ARG A 116 13.70 -2.68 -2.56
#